data_AF-T1CLN5-F1
#
_entry.id   AF-T1CLN5-F1
#
_cell.length_a   1.000
_cell.length_b   1.000
_cell.length_c   1.000
_cell.angle_alpha   90.00
_cell.angle_beta   90.00
_cell.angle_gamma   90.00
#
_symmetry.space_group_name_H-M   'P 1'
#
loop_
_entity.id
_entity.type
_entity.pdbx_description
1 polymer ?
#
loop_
_entity_poly.entity_id
_entity_poly.type
_entity_poly.pdbx_seq_one_letter_code
_entity_poly.pdbx_strand_id
1 'polypeptide(L)'
;MSAYARDLEARADRERALVKRLAAEKRTAPAEARGERGAVELLHATDLKPEPIRWLWPDWLARGKLHVLAGAPGTGKTTLALDIAACVTSGRTLPSGWRPQQGHVIVWSGEDDPGDTLVPRLIAARADLGRVHIVGDVMQDGQRCAFDPARDVPKLAAACAAIDDVALLIVDPLVSAVQGDSHKNAEV
;
A
#
# COMPACT_ATOMS: atom_id res chain seq x y z
N MET A 1 13.79 14.15 36.28
CA MET A 1 12.79 13.88 35.22
C MET A 1 11.99 15.14 34.90
N SER A 2 12.08 15.60 33.64
CA SER A 2 11.49 16.86 33.14
C SER A 2 9.97 16.92 33.32
N ALA A 3 9.43 18.12 33.58
CA ALA A 3 7.99 18.38 33.72
C ALA A 3 7.19 17.93 32.48
N TYR A 4 7.81 17.92 31.30
CA TYR A 4 7.21 17.48 30.04
C TYR A 4 6.91 15.96 30.01
N ALA A 5 7.78 15.14 30.60
CA ALA A 5 7.58 13.68 30.64
C ALA A 5 6.39 13.30 31.54
N ARG A 6 6.19 14.01 32.66
CA ARG A 6 5.06 13.79 33.57
C ARG A 6 3.72 14.19 32.97
N ASP A 7 3.70 15.22 32.11
CA ASP A 7 2.47 15.67 31.43
C ASP A 7 2.01 14.64 30.37
N LEU A 8 2.94 14.02 29.65
CA LEU A 8 2.63 12.96 28.68
C LEU A 8 2.07 11.69 29.35
N GLU A 9 2.68 11.27 30.46
CA GLU A 9 2.19 10.12 31.25
C GLU A 9 0.78 10.38 31.81
N ALA A 10 0.55 11.58 32.36
CA ALA A 10 -0.76 11.97 32.89
C ALA A 10 -1.86 12.04 31.81
N ARG A 11 -1.52 12.45 30.58
CA ARG A 11 -2.45 12.44 29.44
C ARG A 11 -2.79 11.01 29.01
N ALA A 12 -1.79 10.15 28.88
CA ALA A 12 -1.98 8.75 28.53
C ALA A 12 -2.84 7.99 29.55
N ASP A 13 -2.66 8.27 30.85
CA ASP A 13 -3.46 7.64 31.92
C ASP A 13 -4.92 8.11 31.91
N ARG A 14 -5.16 9.41 31.65
CA ARG A 14 -6.52 9.96 31.51
C ARG A 14 -7.23 9.37 30.29
N GLU A 15 -6.51 9.20 29.19
CA GLU A 15 -7.04 8.61 27.96
C GLU A 15 -7.40 7.13 28.17
N ARG A 16 -6.53 6.35 28.84
CA ARG A 16 -6.82 4.97 29.25
C ARG A 16 -8.03 4.87 30.18
N ALA A 17 -8.16 5.79 31.13
CA ALA A 17 -9.29 5.81 32.06
C ALA A 17 -10.62 6.15 31.36
N LEU A 18 -10.60 7.06 30.39
CA LEU A 18 -11.76 7.42 29.57
C LEU A 18 -12.23 6.23 28.73
N VAL A 19 -11.30 5.54 28.04
CA VAL A 19 -11.60 4.33 27.26
C VAL A 19 -12.21 3.23 28.16
N LYS A 20 -11.66 3.03 29.36
CA LYS A 20 -12.16 2.02 30.32
C LYS A 20 -13.57 2.32 30.82
N ARG A 21 -13.92 3.60 31.03
CA ARG A 21 -15.27 4.02 31.45
C ARG A 21 -16.29 3.82 30.34
N LEU A 22 -15.97 4.27 29.13
CA LEU A 22 -16.85 4.13 27.96
C LEU A 22 -17.11 2.66 27.61
N ALA A 23 -16.13 1.77 27.79
CA ALA A 23 -16.31 0.34 27.60
C ALA A 23 -17.24 -0.30 28.66
N ALA A 24 -17.28 0.24 29.88
CA ALA A 24 -18.12 -0.29 30.96
C ALA A 24 -19.61 0.11 30.83
N GLU A 25 -19.90 1.25 30.21
CA GLU A 25 -21.26 1.78 30.03
C GLU A 25 -22.05 1.06 28.91
N LYS A 26 -21.37 0.29 28.05
CA LYS A 26 -21.92 -0.19 26.77
C LYS A 26 -22.54 -1.59 26.76
N ARG A 27 -22.96 -2.14 27.92
CA ARG A 27 -23.49 -3.51 27.98
C ARG A 27 -25.01 -3.59 27.81
N THR A 28 -25.58 -3.03 26.73
CA THR A 28 -26.96 -3.35 26.30
C THR A 28 -27.20 -3.03 24.81
N ALA A 29 -27.18 -4.05 23.94
CA ALA A 29 -28.22 -4.37 22.95
C ALA A 29 -27.79 -5.57 22.06
N PRO A 30 -28.71 -6.44 21.62
CA PRO A 30 -28.36 -7.67 20.90
C PRO A 30 -28.12 -7.43 19.41
N ALA A 31 -27.16 -8.16 18.84
CA ALA A 31 -26.83 -8.16 17.43
C ALA A 31 -27.53 -9.31 16.70
N GLU A 32 -28.74 -9.09 16.18
CA GLU A 32 -29.34 -9.97 15.17
C GLU A 32 -30.12 -9.14 14.14
N ALA A 33 -29.48 -8.84 13.01
CA ALA A 33 -30.13 -8.52 11.74
C ALA A 33 -29.15 -8.81 10.58
N ARG A 34 -28.88 -10.10 10.35
CA ARG A 34 -28.24 -10.55 9.11
C ARG A 34 -29.31 -10.58 8.03
N GLY A 35 -29.28 -9.63 7.09
CA GLY A 35 -30.06 -9.80 5.86
C GLY A 35 -30.58 -8.54 5.17
N GLU A 36 -29.78 -7.48 5.02
CA GLU A 36 -30.04 -6.49 3.96
C GLU A 36 -28.73 -6.21 3.22
N ARG A 37 -28.74 -6.44 1.89
CA ARG A 37 -27.61 -6.07 1.03
C ARG A 37 -27.51 -4.55 1.03
N GLY A 38 -26.41 -4.02 1.57
CA GLY A 38 -26.03 -2.62 1.44
C GLY A 38 -26.46 -1.70 2.57
N ALA A 39 -26.45 -2.16 3.83
CA ALA A 39 -26.49 -1.26 4.98
C ALA A 39 -25.08 -0.72 5.31
N VAL A 40 -24.99 0.56 5.69
CA VAL A 40 -23.75 1.14 6.22
C VAL A 40 -23.54 0.66 7.65
N GLU A 41 -22.45 -0.02 7.91
CA GLU A 41 -22.02 -0.36 9.27
C GLU A 41 -21.38 0.87 9.93
N LEU A 42 -21.96 1.34 11.04
CA LEU A 42 -21.37 2.38 11.87
C LEU A 42 -20.68 1.73 13.06
N LEU A 43 -19.35 1.78 13.06
CA LEU A 43 -18.53 1.31 14.17
C LEU A 43 -18.38 2.42 15.20
N HIS A 44 -18.61 2.10 16.47
CA HIS A 44 -18.38 3.05 17.54
C HIS A 44 -16.90 3.04 17.92
N ALA A 45 -16.27 4.22 17.99
CA ALA A 45 -14.82 4.34 18.19
C ALA A 45 -14.30 3.64 19.45
N THR A 46 -15.11 3.52 20.51
CA THR A 46 -14.74 2.80 21.76
C THR A 46 -14.57 1.31 21.60
N ASP A 47 -15.15 0.75 20.54
CA ASP A 47 -15.13 -0.69 20.27
C ASP A 47 -13.92 -1.03 19.37
N LEU A 48 -13.23 -0.01 18.85
CA LEU A 48 -12.03 -0.14 18.04
C LEU A 48 -10.79 -0.09 18.93
N LYS A 49 -9.90 -1.06 18.76
CA LYS A 49 -8.58 -1.04 19.39
C LYS A 49 -7.61 -0.26 18.49
N PRO A 50 -6.97 0.82 18.97
CA PRO A 50 -5.91 1.48 18.22
C PRO A 50 -4.75 0.52 17.95
N GLU A 51 -4.26 0.50 16.72
CA GLU A 51 -3.12 -0.31 16.30
C GLU A 51 -1.99 0.59 15.78
N PRO A 52 -0.71 0.27 16.07
CA PRO A 52 0.40 1.03 15.55
C PRO A 52 0.49 0.86 14.03
N ILE A 53 0.84 1.95 13.35
CA ILE A 53 1.12 1.91 11.92
C ILE A 53 2.40 1.11 11.71
N ARG A 54 2.33 0.09 10.85
CA ARG A 54 3.50 -0.64 10.36
C ARG A 54 4.08 0.10 9.17
N TRP A 55 5.30 0.61 9.29
CA TRP A 55 5.92 1.43 8.26
C TRP A 55 6.82 0.62 7.32
N LEU A 56 6.77 0.94 6.03
CA LEU A 56 7.81 0.61 5.06
C LEU A 56 8.89 1.70 5.08
N TRP A 57 8.44 2.97 5.06
CA TRP A 57 9.24 4.18 5.27
C TRP A 57 8.50 5.03 6.31
N PRO A 58 9.05 5.24 7.52
CA PRO A 58 8.42 6.02 8.58
C PRO A 58 7.92 7.37 8.09
N ASP A 59 6.68 7.72 8.43
CA ASP A 59 5.99 8.97 8.09
C ASP A 59 5.71 9.21 6.60
N TRP A 60 6.12 8.29 5.71
CA TRP A 60 5.95 8.41 4.25
C TRP A 60 5.15 7.27 3.62
N LEU A 61 5.48 6.02 3.96
CA LEU A 61 4.88 4.82 3.37
C LEU A 61 4.45 3.82 4.45
N ALA A 62 3.16 3.80 4.74
CA ALA A 62 2.55 2.80 5.62
C ALA A 62 2.29 1.48 4.88
N ARG A 63 2.57 0.34 5.52
CA ARG A 63 2.28 -0.98 4.96
C ARG A 63 0.76 -1.22 4.91
N GLY A 64 0.30 -1.84 3.82
CA GLY A 64 -1.11 -2.18 3.63
C GLY A 64 -2.03 -0.99 3.40
N LYS A 65 -1.48 0.19 3.06
CA LYS A 65 -2.25 1.39 2.73
C LYS A 65 -1.93 1.83 1.30
N LEU A 66 -2.93 2.40 0.62
CA LEU A 66 -2.75 2.99 -0.70
C LEU A 66 -2.04 4.35 -0.58
N HIS A 67 -1.00 4.56 -1.38
CA HIS A 67 -0.28 5.83 -1.48
C HIS A 67 -0.28 6.26 -2.94
N VAL A 68 -0.44 7.56 -3.18
CA VAL A 68 -0.45 8.14 -4.53
C VAL A 68 0.75 9.06 -4.68
N LEU A 69 1.64 8.75 -5.62
CA LEU A 69 2.72 9.63 -6.02
C LEU A 69 2.27 10.42 -7.25
N ALA A 70 1.95 11.70 -7.07
CA ALA A 70 1.44 12.58 -8.11
C ALA A 70 2.44 13.69 -8.48
N GLY A 71 2.35 14.16 -9.72
CA GLY A 71 3.23 15.18 -10.28
C GLY A 71 3.15 15.21 -11.80
N ALA A 72 3.60 16.31 -12.41
CA ALA A 72 3.58 16.48 -13.86
C ALA A 72 4.34 15.36 -14.61
N PRO A 73 4.08 15.13 -15.90
CA PRO A 73 4.91 14.27 -16.73
C PRO A 73 6.39 14.65 -16.64
N GLY A 74 7.29 13.66 -16.62
CA GLY A 74 8.73 13.90 -16.56
C GLY A 74 9.31 14.30 -15.20
N THR A 75 8.52 14.39 -14.12
CA THR A 75 9.04 14.74 -12.78
C THR A 75 9.72 13.58 -12.03
N GLY A 76 9.92 12.43 -12.69
CA GLY A 76 10.65 11.30 -12.11
C GLY A 76 9.85 10.44 -11.12
N LYS A 77 8.51 10.42 -11.19
CA LYS A 77 7.66 9.60 -10.31
C LYS A 77 8.02 8.11 -10.37
N THR A 78 8.05 7.55 -11.57
CA THR A 78 8.46 6.17 -11.83
C THR A 78 9.88 5.91 -11.32
N THR A 79 10.80 6.84 -11.60
CA THR A 79 12.19 6.76 -11.12
C THR A 79 12.26 6.67 -9.60
N LEU A 80 11.52 7.51 -8.88
CA LEU A 80 11.46 7.48 -7.42
C LEU A 80 10.83 6.18 -6.91
N ALA A 81 9.75 5.72 -7.54
CA ALA A 81 9.09 4.46 -7.18
C ALA A 81 10.05 3.26 -7.35
N LEU A 82 10.82 3.22 -8.44
CA LEU A 82 11.82 2.17 -8.69
C LEU A 82 13.03 2.27 -7.75
N ASP A 83 13.44 3.47 -7.32
CA ASP A 83 14.50 3.62 -6.33
C ASP A 83 14.06 3.13 -4.93
N ILE A 84 12.81 3.41 -4.55
CA ILE A 84 12.20 2.84 -3.33
C ILE A 84 12.13 1.32 -3.46
N ALA A 85 11.68 0.79 -4.60
CA ALA A 85 11.66 -0.64 -4.86
C ALA A 85 13.06 -1.26 -4.70
N ALA A 86 14.08 -0.62 -5.27
CA ALA A 86 15.45 -1.07 -5.15
C ALA A 86 15.93 -1.06 -3.69
N CYS A 87 15.58 -0.05 -2.89
CA CYS A 87 15.90 -0.02 -1.46
C CYS A 87 15.23 -1.16 -0.70
N VAL A 88 13.97 -1.46 -1.01
CA VAL A 88 13.21 -2.57 -0.38
C VAL A 88 13.79 -3.92 -0.77
N THR A 89 14.08 -4.17 -2.04
CA THR A 89 14.59 -5.48 -2.47
C THR A 89 16.01 -5.74 -2.00
N SER A 90 16.89 -4.73 -2.08
CA SER A 90 18.30 -4.86 -1.68
C SER A 90 18.56 -4.59 -0.19
N GLY A 91 17.56 -4.09 0.56
CA GLY A 91 17.72 -3.69 1.96
C GLY A 91 18.69 -2.52 2.14
N ARG A 92 18.77 -1.63 1.14
CA ARG A 92 19.54 -0.39 1.24
C ARG A 92 18.75 0.67 2.00
N THR A 93 19.48 1.65 2.51
CA THR A 93 18.93 2.79 3.22
C THR A 93 18.17 3.71 2.26
N LEU A 94 16.95 4.06 2.63
CA LEU A 94 16.19 5.14 1.99
C LEU A 94 16.84 6.50 2.28
N PRO A 95 16.52 7.57 1.52
CA PRO A 95 17.10 8.90 1.70
C PRO A 95 17.00 9.47 3.13
N SER A 96 16.02 9.03 3.91
CA SER A 96 15.84 9.43 5.32
C SER A 96 16.85 8.82 6.30
N GLY A 97 17.69 7.88 5.87
CA GLY A 97 18.50 7.06 6.78
C GLY A 97 17.78 5.79 7.27
N TRP A 98 16.50 5.61 6.94
CA TRP A 98 15.74 4.42 7.31
C TRP A 98 16.11 3.21 6.46
N ARG A 99 16.31 2.06 7.09
CA ARG A 99 16.54 0.79 6.40
C ARG A 99 15.26 -0.06 6.43
N PRO A 100 14.55 -0.23 5.30
CA PRO A 100 13.36 -1.06 5.26
C PRO A 100 13.74 -2.54 5.48
N GLN A 101 12.81 -3.29 6.07
CA GLN A 101 12.89 -4.75 6.01
C GLN A 101 12.85 -5.20 4.54
N GLN A 102 13.78 -6.07 4.17
CA GLN A 102 13.82 -6.64 2.82
C GLN A 102 12.54 -7.40 2.50
N GLY A 103 12.12 -7.34 1.25
CA GLY A 103 10.95 -8.05 0.77
C GLY A 103 10.81 -8.00 -0.74
N HIS A 104 9.78 -8.66 -1.25
CA HIS A 104 9.47 -8.70 -2.66
C HIS A 104 8.71 -7.44 -3.08
N VAL A 105 9.03 -6.94 -4.27
CA VAL A 105 8.32 -5.83 -4.90
C VAL A 105 7.66 -6.33 -6.16
N ILE A 106 6.40 -5.96 -6.35
CA ILE A 106 5.66 -6.23 -7.58
C ILE A 106 5.49 -4.91 -8.31
N VAL A 107 5.75 -4.89 -9.62
CA VAL A 107 5.60 -3.71 -10.48
C VAL A 107 4.63 -4.06 -11.59
N TRP A 108 3.56 -3.30 -11.69
CA TRP A 108 2.75 -3.25 -12.89
C TRP A 108 2.94 -1.88 -13.54
N SER A 109 3.40 -1.87 -14.79
CA SER A 109 3.45 -0.67 -15.62
C SER A 109 2.56 -0.86 -16.84
N GLY A 110 1.69 0.12 -17.09
CA GLY A 110 0.91 0.20 -18.32
C GLY A 110 1.57 1.08 -19.40
N GLU A 111 2.71 1.70 -19.09
CA GLU A 111 3.38 2.69 -19.94
C GLU A 111 4.77 2.23 -20.41
N ASP A 112 5.54 1.58 -19.52
CA ASP A 112 6.93 1.22 -19.77
C ASP A 112 7.07 -0.30 -20.02
N ASP A 113 7.88 -0.67 -21.03
CA ASP A 113 8.20 -2.07 -21.30
C ASP A 113 9.15 -2.66 -20.21
N PRO A 114 8.92 -3.90 -19.77
CA PRO A 114 9.76 -4.54 -18.78
C PRO A 114 11.23 -4.68 -19.19
N GLY A 115 11.49 -5.07 -20.43
CA GLY A 115 12.83 -5.46 -20.91
C GLY A 115 13.70 -4.27 -21.30
N ASP A 116 13.13 -3.28 -21.99
CA ASP A 116 13.90 -2.13 -22.46
C ASP A 116 13.97 -0.96 -21.46
N THR A 117 13.01 -0.88 -20.52
CA THR A 117 12.86 0.29 -19.65
C THR A 117 12.91 -0.07 -18.17
N LEU A 118 11.99 -0.90 -17.67
CA LEU A 118 11.89 -1.15 -16.23
C LEU A 118 13.10 -1.89 -15.67
N VAL A 119 13.52 -2.99 -16.30
CA VAL A 119 14.68 -3.78 -15.86
C VAL A 119 15.97 -2.96 -15.92
N PRO A 120 16.31 -2.25 -17.01
CA PRO A 120 17.48 -1.37 -17.03
C PRO A 120 17.47 -0.30 -15.92
N ARG A 121 16.31 0.32 -15.64
CA ARG A 121 16.18 1.29 -14.55
C ARG A 121 16.36 0.66 -13.17
N LEU A 122 15.83 -0.55 -12.94
CA LEU A 122 16.02 -1.30 -11.71
C LEU A 122 17.49 -1.71 -11.50
N ILE A 123 18.19 -2.10 -12.57
CA ILE A 123 19.63 -2.37 -12.56
C ILE A 123 20.39 -1.11 -12.17
N ALA A 124 20.10 0.02 -12.82
CA ALA A 124 20.72 1.31 -12.52
C ALA A 124 20.46 1.74 -11.06
N ALA A 125 19.25 1.49 -10.56
CA ALA A 125 18.88 1.72 -9.17
C ALA A 125 19.51 0.72 -8.20
N ARG A 126 20.19 -0.34 -8.66
CA ARG A 126 20.78 -1.42 -7.85
C ARG A 126 19.75 -2.23 -7.05
N ALA A 127 18.63 -2.54 -7.67
CA ALA A 127 17.64 -3.45 -7.11
C ALA A 127 18.19 -4.88 -7.06
N ASP A 128 17.77 -5.66 -6.06
CA ASP A 128 17.87 -7.12 -6.14
C ASP A 128 16.75 -7.63 -7.04
N LEU A 129 17.10 -7.94 -8.30
CA LEU A 129 16.15 -8.38 -9.32
C LEU A 129 15.49 -9.73 -8.95
N GLY A 130 16.12 -10.57 -8.12
CA GLY A 130 15.52 -11.81 -7.65
C GLY A 130 14.30 -11.60 -6.74
N ARG A 131 14.10 -10.36 -6.28
CA ARG A 131 12.96 -9.94 -5.45
C ARG A 131 12.01 -8.98 -6.17
N VAL A 132 12.24 -8.69 -7.45
CA VAL A 132 11.34 -7.88 -8.27
C VAL A 132 10.50 -8.81 -9.15
N HIS A 133 9.19 -8.64 -9.10
CA HIS A 133 8.25 -9.29 -10.00
C HIS A 133 7.60 -8.23 -10.88
N ILE A 134 7.56 -8.43 -12.18
CA ILE A 134 6.86 -7.53 -13.11
C ILE A 134 5.60 -8.24 -13.60
N VAL A 135 4.45 -7.56 -13.50
CA VAL A 135 3.18 -8.08 -13.99
C VAL A 135 3.23 -8.16 -15.52
N GLY A 136 3.11 -9.38 -16.04
CA GLY A 136 3.03 -9.65 -17.47
C GLY A 136 1.62 -10.04 -17.92
N ASP A 137 1.55 -10.73 -19.05
CA ASP A 137 0.29 -11.21 -19.62
C ASP A 137 -0.48 -12.17 -18.71
N VAL A 138 -1.80 -12.17 -18.88
CA VAL A 138 -2.72 -13.11 -18.25
C VAL A 138 -3.09 -14.19 -19.26
N MET A 139 -2.99 -15.45 -18.85
CA MET A 139 -3.49 -16.58 -19.66
C MET A 139 -5.02 -16.65 -19.57
N GLN A 140 -5.71 -16.61 -20.72
CA GLN A 140 -7.15 -16.78 -20.85
C GLN A 140 -7.44 -17.75 -22.00
N ASP A 141 -8.14 -18.85 -21.72
CA ASP A 141 -8.52 -19.87 -22.71
C ASP A 141 -7.36 -20.37 -23.60
N GLY A 142 -6.16 -20.48 -23.01
CA GLY A 142 -4.94 -20.90 -23.70
C GLY A 142 -4.23 -19.81 -24.50
N GLN A 143 -4.75 -18.58 -24.52
CA GLN A 143 -4.11 -17.42 -25.15
C GLN A 143 -3.51 -16.47 -24.11
N ARG A 144 -2.46 -15.75 -24.51
CA ARG A 144 -1.88 -14.65 -23.72
C ARG A 144 -2.62 -13.37 -24.06
N CYS A 145 -3.18 -12.73 -23.04
CA CYS A 145 -3.80 -11.42 -23.16
C CYS A 145 -3.08 -10.44 -22.24
N ALA A 146 -2.99 -9.17 -22.64
CA ALA A 146 -2.48 -8.14 -21.77
C ALA A 146 -3.28 -8.10 -20.45
N PHE A 147 -2.58 -7.83 -19.34
CA PHE A 147 -3.21 -7.67 -18.04
C PHE A 147 -4.18 -6.48 -18.07
N ASP A 148 -5.43 -6.74 -17.67
CA ASP A 148 -6.44 -5.70 -17.52
C ASP A 148 -6.79 -5.52 -16.03
N PRO A 149 -6.40 -4.42 -15.38
CA PRO A 149 -6.73 -4.17 -13.97
C PRO A 149 -8.22 -4.23 -13.66
N ALA A 150 -9.07 -3.89 -14.63
CA ALA A 150 -10.52 -3.91 -14.47
C ALA A 150 -11.04 -5.33 -14.18
N ARG A 151 -10.36 -6.37 -14.66
CA ARG A 151 -10.81 -7.76 -14.61
C ARG A 151 -9.86 -8.67 -13.84
N ASP A 152 -8.57 -8.38 -13.89
CA ASP A 152 -7.52 -9.32 -13.50
C ASP A 152 -6.89 -9.00 -12.13
N VAL A 153 -7.30 -7.92 -11.45
CA VAL A 153 -6.89 -7.62 -10.06
C VAL A 153 -7.09 -8.80 -9.09
N PRO A 154 -8.20 -9.58 -9.15
CA PRO A 154 -8.32 -10.78 -8.31
C PRO A 154 -7.25 -11.84 -8.58
N LYS A 155 -6.81 -11.99 -9.84
CA LYS A 155 -5.73 -12.92 -10.22
C LYS A 155 -4.38 -12.39 -9.73
N LEU A 156 -4.14 -11.08 -9.85
CA LEU A 156 -2.97 -10.43 -9.29
C LEU A 156 -2.91 -10.63 -7.77
N ALA A 157 -4.02 -10.44 -7.06
CA ALA A 157 -4.09 -10.67 -5.61
C ALA A 157 -3.73 -12.12 -5.23
N ALA A 158 -4.20 -13.11 -6.00
CA ALA A 158 -3.82 -14.51 -5.81
C ALA A 158 -2.31 -14.75 -6.06
N ALA A 159 -1.75 -14.14 -7.12
CA ALA A 159 -0.32 -14.23 -7.40
C ALA A 159 0.54 -13.57 -6.31
N CYS A 160 0.12 -12.40 -5.80
CA CYS A 160 0.76 -11.74 -4.66
C CYS A 160 0.75 -12.63 -3.42
N ALA A 161 -0.36 -13.33 -3.15
CA ALA A 161 -0.50 -14.20 -1.98
C ALA A 161 0.36 -15.48 -2.07
N ALA A 162 0.82 -15.86 -3.27
CA ALA A 162 1.73 -16.99 -3.48
C ALA A 162 3.22 -16.62 -3.29
N ILE A 163 3.53 -15.33 -3.14
CA ILE A 163 4.87 -14.82 -2.90
C ILE A 163 4.98 -14.47 -1.41
N ASP A 164 5.92 -15.10 -0.71
CA ASP A 164 6.21 -14.74 0.67
C ASP A 164 6.81 -13.33 0.75
N ASP A 165 6.49 -12.59 1.80
CA ASP A 165 7.08 -11.27 2.11
C ASP A 165 6.97 -10.21 1.00
N VAL A 166 5.84 -10.14 0.28
CA VAL A 166 5.53 -8.99 -0.58
C VAL A 166 5.43 -7.72 0.26
N ALA A 167 6.32 -6.77 -0.01
CA ALA A 167 6.46 -5.54 0.77
C ALA A 167 5.87 -4.31 0.07
N LEU A 168 5.78 -4.31 -1.27
CA LEU A 168 5.33 -3.18 -2.06
C LEU A 168 4.74 -3.65 -3.41
N LEU A 169 3.61 -3.06 -3.80
CA LEU A 169 3.05 -3.14 -5.15
C LEU A 169 3.08 -1.74 -5.76
N ILE A 170 3.75 -1.59 -6.91
CA ILE A 170 3.83 -0.35 -7.69
C ILE A 170 2.89 -0.50 -8.89
N VAL A 171 2.09 0.54 -9.11
CA VAL A 171 1.07 0.64 -10.16
C VAL A 171 1.36 1.94 -10.89
N ASP A 172 1.80 1.86 -12.15
CA ASP A 172 2.25 3.04 -12.89
C ASP A 172 1.76 3.04 -14.36
N PRO A 173 0.79 3.90 -14.73
CA PRO A 173 0.12 4.93 -13.93
C PRO A 173 -1.12 4.36 -13.21
N LEU A 174 -1.54 5.02 -12.12
CA LEU A 174 -2.79 4.69 -11.42
C LEU A 174 -4.03 4.81 -12.32
N VAL A 175 -4.03 5.76 -13.27
CA VAL A 175 -5.18 6.05 -14.14
C VAL A 175 -5.55 4.82 -14.98
N SER A 176 -4.57 4.04 -15.41
CA SER A 176 -4.81 2.81 -16.16
C SER A 176 -5.41 1.69 -15.29
N ALA A 177 -5.36 1.81 -13.96
CA ALA A 177 -5.87 0.82 -13.01
C ALA A 177 -7.30 1.08 -12.51
N VAL A 178 -7.90 2.24 -12.82
CA VAL A 178 -9.24 2.61 -12.36
C VAL A 178 -10.23 2.43 -13.51
N GLN A 179 -11.31 1.66 -13.30
CA GLN A 179 -12.40 1.56 -14.27
C GLN A 179 -13.16 2.90 -14.36
N GLY A 180 -13.22 3.51 -15.55
CA GLY A 180 -14.09 4.65 -15.88
C GLY A 180 -13.35 5.81 -16.56
N ASP A 181 -13.70 6.05 -17.83
CA ASP A 181 -13.34 7.19 -18.68
C ASP A 181 -11.87 7.64 -18.75
N SER A 182 -11.10 6.99 -19.64
CA SER A 182 -9.79 7.47 -20.11
C SER A 182 -9.85 8.72 -21.02
N HIS A 183 -10.95 9.47 -21.05
CA HIS A 183 -11.09 10.70 -21.81
C HIS A 183 -11.26 11.91 -20.89
N LYS A 184 -10.16 12.42 -20.31
CA LYS A 184 -9.94 13.84 -19.88
C LYS A 184 -8.67 14.14 -19.07
N ASN A 185 -7.70 13.24 -18.96
CA ASN A 185 -6.51 13.50 -18.11
C ASN A 185 -5.32 14.16 -18.85
N ALA A 186 -5.49 14.58 -20.10
CA ALA A 186 -4.43 15.18 -20.92
C ALA A 186 -4.60 16.68 -21.22
N GLU A 187 -5.55 17.38 -20.58
CA GLU A 187 -5.70 18.83 -20.73
C GLU A 187 -5.64 19.52 -19.37
N VAL A 188 -4.46 20.06 -19.04
CA VAL A 188 -4.28 21.27 -18.23
C VAL A 188 -3.15 22.08 -18.84
#